data_AF-A0A7X8HVK7-F1
#
_entry.id   AF-A0A7X8HVK7-F1
#
_cell.length_a   1.000
_cell.length_b   1.000
_cell.length_c   1.000
_cell.angle_alpha   90.00
_cell.angle_beta   90.00
_cell.angle_gamma   90.00
#
_symmetry.space_group_name_H-M   'P 1'
#
loop_
_entity.id
_entity.type
_entity.pdbx_description
1 polymer ?
#
loop_
_entity_poly.entity_id
_entity_poly.type
_entity_poly.pdbx_seq_one_letter_code
_entity_poly.pdbx_strand_id
1 'polypeptide(L)'
;MTKNEIIKILSDIINNFLESKIDTDEVIEQLITRINPLDIYELDDELLITDCYFAIKHLVEEGYETTIRELEYFKECFEGQRLYNINDKNEFILDC
;
A
#
# COMPACT_ATOMS: atom_id res chain seq x y z
N MET A 1 0.05 -5.82 -16.10
CA MET A 1 1.28 -5.09 -15.68
C MET A 1 2.28 -6.08 -15.07
N THR A 2 3.57 -5.77 -15.06
CA THR A 2 4.55 -6.60 -14.35
C THR A 2 4.52 -6.32 -12.84
N LYS A 3 4.87 -7.32 -12.02
CA LYS A 3 5.03 -7.18 -10.56
C LYS A 3 5.85 -5.95 -10.18
N ASN A 4 6.98 -5.73 -10.84
CA ASN A 4 7.90 -4.63 -10.53
C ASN A 4 7.29 -3.25 -10.86
N GLU A 5 6.47 -3.15 -11.89
CA GLU A 5 5.75 -1.90 -12.21
C GLU A 5 4.72 -1.57 -11.13
N ILE A 6 3.98 -2.58 -10.66
CA ILE A 6 2.99 -2.40 -9.60
C ILE A 6 3.66 -1.98 -8.29
N ILE A 7 4.74 -2.66 -7.89
CA ILE A 7 5.55 -2.30 -6.71
C ILE A 7 6.00 -0.85 -6.80
N LYS A 8 6.51 -0.44 -7.96
CA LYS A 8 7.00 0.93 -8.15
C LYS A 8 5.87 1.94 -7.99
N ILE A 9 4.70 1.68 -8.55
CA ILE A 9 3.55 2.59 -8.45
C ILE A 9 3.05 2.68 -7.01
N LEU A 10 2.88 1.55 -6.32
CA LEU A 10 2.44 1.53 -4.92
C LEU A 10 3.44 2.25 -4.00
N SER A 11 4.73 1.99 -4.18
CA SER A 11 5.81 2.66 -3.44
C SER A 11 5.85 4.17 -3.72
N ASP A 12 5.68 4.60 -4.97
CA ASP A 12 5.59 6.02 -5.33
C ASP A 12 4.40 6.71 -4.62
N ILE A 13 3.22 6.08 -4.64
CA ILE A 13 2.00 6.62 -4.01
C ILE A 13 2.20 6.76 -2.50
N ILE A 14 2.67 5.70 -1.82
CA ILE A 14 2.93 5.72 -0.38
C ILE A 14 3.94 6.81 -0.02
N ASN A 15 5.06 6.88 -0.73
CA ASN A 15 6.09 7.87 -0.43
C ASN A 15 5.58 9.31 -0.60
N ASN A 16 4.85 9.59 -1.68
CA ASN A 16 4.29 10.91 -1.88
C ASN A 16 3.26 11.27 -0.80
N PHE A 17 2.44 10.31 -0.35
CA PHE A 17 1.47 10.54 0.71
C PHE A 17 2.14 10.77 2.07
N LEU A 18 3.09 9.91 2.46
CA LEU A 18 3.85 10.04 3.71
C LEU A 18 4.67 11.34 3.77
N GLU A 19 5.17 11.80 2.62
CA GLU A 19 5.88 13.09 2.50
C GLU A 19 4.93 14.30 2.38
N SER A 20 3.62 14.10 2.52
CA SER A 20 2.59 15.14 2.40
C SER A 20 2.63 15.91 1.07
N LYS A 21 3.09 15.26 -0.01
CA LYS A 21 3.11 15.82 -1.37
C LYS A 21 1.76 15.68 -2.08
N ILE A 22 0.99 14.67 -1.69
CA ILE A 22 -0.36 14.37 -2.19
C ILE A 22 -1.28 14.13 -1.01
N ASP A 23 -2.56 14.44 -1.17
CA ASP A 23 -3.60 14.15 -0.19
C ASP A 23 -4.29 12.82 -0.48
N THR A 24 -5.27 12.49 0.36
CA THR A 24 -6.01 11.23 0.29
C THR A 24 -6.80 11.07 -1.02
N ASP A 25 -7.35 12.16 -1.55
CA ASP A 25 -8.12 12.14 -2.81
C ASP A 25 -7.20 11.85 -4.00
N GLU A 26 -6.05 12.53 -4.04
CA GLU A 26 -5.00 12.34 -5.05
C GLU A 26 -4.38 10.93 -4.98
N VAL A 27 -4.24 10.35 -3.78
CA VAL A 27 -3.81 8.94 -3.61
C VAL A 27 -4.76 7.98 -4.33
N ILE A 28 -6.07 8.13 -4.12
CA ILE A 28 -7.07 7.27 -4.75
C ILE A 28 -7.14 7.48 -6.25
N GLU A 29 -7.07 8.74 -6.70
CA GLU A 29 -7.00 9.06 -8.13
C GLU A 29 -5.79 8.38 -8.79
N GLN A 30 -4.60 8.49 -8.18
CA GLN A 30 -3.40 7.83 -8.69
C GLN A 30 -3.51 6.30 -8.67
N LEU A 31 -4.13 5.71 -7.64
CA LEU A 31 -4.35 4.28 -7.56
C LEU A 31 -5.22 3.78 -8.73
N ILE A 32 -6.38 4.43 -8.94
CA ILE A 32 -7.37 4.03 -9.97
C ILE A 32 -6.83 4.29 -11.39
N THR A 33 -6.06 5.35 -11.59
CA THR A 33 -5.55 5.72 -12.92
C THR A 33 -4.30 4.93 -13.32
N ARG A 34 -3.48 4.50 -12.35
CA ARG A 34 -2.19 3.85 -12.62
C ARG A 34 -2.20 2.34 -12.46
N ILE A 35 -3.16 1.77 -11.72
CA ILE A 35 -3.25 0.33 -11.47
C ILE A 35 -4.59 -0.21 -11.94
N ASN A 36 -4.55 -1.20 -12.83
CA ASN A 36 -5.74 -1.98 -13.16
C ASN A 36 -5.95 -3.04 -12.07
N PRO A 37 -7.13 -3.09 -11.40
CA PRO A 37 -7.40 -4.10 -10.37
C PRO A 37 -7.22 -5.55 -10.86
N LEU A 38 -7.49 -5.83 -12.14
CA LEU A 38 -7.28 -7.16 -12.73
C LEU A 38 -5.83 -7.61 -12.66
N ASP A 39 -4.87 -6.68 -12.85
CA ASP A 39 -3.44 -6.98 -12.73
C ASP A 39 -3.05 -7.36 -11.30
N ILE A 40 -3.80 -6.91 -10.28
CA ILE A 40 -3.57 -7.28 -8.87
C ILE A 40 -4.13 -8.68 -8.60
N TYR A 41 -5.32 -8.98 -9.11
CA TYR A 41 -5.95 -10.30 -8.93
C TYR A 41 -5.23 -11.43 -9.67
N GLU A 42 -4.50 -11.12 -10.74
CA GLU A 42 -3.69 -12.07 -11.52
C GLU A 42 -2.32 -12.37 -10.89
N LEU A 43 -1.90 -11.64 -9.84
CA LEU A 43 -0.66 -11.92 -9.13
C LEU A 43 -0.85 -13.11 -8.18
N ASP A 44 -0.36 -14.28 -8.58
CA ASP A 44 -0.28 -15.44 -7.70
C ASP A 44 0.68 -15.16 -6.51
N ASP A 45 0.21 -15.43 -5.28
CA ASP A 45 0.98 -15.41 -4.01
C ASP A 45 1.71 -14.10 -3.63
N GLU A 46 1.36 -12.94 -4.21
CA GLU A 46 1.96 -11.64 -3.86
C GLU A 46 1.19 -10.92 -2.75
N LEU A 47 1.28 -11.46 -1.52
CA LEU A 47 0.57 -10.94 -0.36
C LEU A 47 0.90 -9.47 -0.02
N LEU A 48 2.16 -9.05 -0.18
CA LEU A 48 2.57 -7.66 0.06
C LEU A 48 1.84 -6.68 -0.87
N ILE A 49 1.77 -7.02 -2.16
CA ILE A 49 1.18 -6.14 -3.18
C ILE A 49 -0.32 -6.06 -3.00
N THR A 50 -0.96 -7.21 -2.82
CA THR A 50 -2.42 -7.29 -2.64
C THR A 50 -2.85 -6.56 -1.37
N ASP A 51 -2.18 -6.80 -0.24
CA ASP A 51 -2.50 -6.14 1.04
C ASP A 51 -2.28 -4.63 0.98
N CYS A 52 -1.15 -4.18 0.43
CA CYS A 52 -0.87 -2.76 0.23
C CYS A 52 -1.91 -2.07 -0.66
N TYR A 53 -2.30 -2.71 -1.77
CA TYR A 53 -3.30 -2.16 -2.68
C TYR A 53 -4.64 -1.94 -1.97
N PHE A 54 -5.10 -2.92 -1.18
CA PHE A 54 -6.36 -2.79 -0.44
C PHE A 54 -6.27 -1.78 0.70
N ALA A 55 -5.15 -1.71 1.41
CA ALA A 55 -4.94 -0.68 2.43
C ALA A 55 -5.03 0.73 1.85
N ILE A 56 -4.38 0.99 0.71
CA ILE A 56 -4.48 2.31 0.04
C ILE A 56 -5.90 2.56 -0.46
N LYS A 57 -6.55 1.55 -1.06
CA LYS A 57 -7.94 1.68 -1.54
C LYS A 57 -8.91 2.05 -0.41
N HIS A 58 -8.72 1.52 0.79
CA HIS A 58 -9.58 1.77 1.95
C HIS A 58 -9.17 3.00 2.77
N LEU A 59 -8.14 3.75 2.35
CA LEU A 59 -7.69 4.97 3.03
C LEU A 59 -8.79 6.06 3.13
N VAL A 60 -9.75 6.06 2.20
CA VAL A 60 -10.91 6.98 2.15
C VAL A 60 -12.21 6.33 2.62
N GLU A 61 -12.21 5.04 2.97
CA GLU A 61 -13.43 4.31 3.29
C GLU A 61 -13.84 4.55 4.74
N GLU A 62 -14.97 5.25 4.95
CA GLU A 62 -15.48 5.51 6.29
C GLU A 62 -15.72 4.19 7.06
N GLY A 63 -15.02 4.02 8.17
CA GLY A 63 -15.08 2.81 9.01
C GLY A 63 -13.96 1.79 8.77
N TYR A 64 -13.07 2.04 7.79
CA TYR A 64 -11.80 1.33 7.64
C TYR A 64 -10.65 2.33 7.89
N GLU A 65 -9.99 2.21 9.05
CA GLU A 65 -8.86 3.07 9.38
C GLU A 65 -7.56 2.41 8.90
N THR A 66 -7.23 2.59 7.61
CA THR A 66 -5.83 2.42 7.18
C THR A 66 -4.99 3.46 7.91
N THR A 67 -4.06 3.01 8.75
CA THR A 67 -3.25 3.92 9.58
C THR A 67 -2.00 4.39 8.84
N ILE A 68 -1.46 5.54 9.22
CA ILE A 68 -0.16 6.01 8.72
C ILE A 68 0.94 4.97 8.98
N ARG A 69 0.92 4.33 10.16
CA ARG A 69 1.86 3.25 10.50
C ARG A 69 1.78 2.06 9.55
N GLU A 70 0.59 1.69 9.12
CA GLU A 70 0.42 0.61 8.15
C GLU A 70 1.10 0.96 6.82
N LEU A 71 1.00 2.22 6.37
CA LEU A 71 1.69 2.69 5.18
C LEU A 71 3.21 2.74 5.35
N GLU A 72 3.70 3.13 6.53
CA GLU A 72 5.13 3.07 6.89
C GLU A 72 5.65 1.62 6.83
N TYR A 73 4.88 0.65 7.34
CA TYR A 73 5.22 -0.77 7.26
C TYR A 73 5.40 -1.25 5.81
N PHE A 74 4.47 -0.88 4.92
CA PHE A 74 4.59 -1.22 3.51
C PHE A 74 5.80 -0.56 2.84
N LYS A 75 6.11 0.68 3.20
CA LYS A 75 7.33 1.36 2.73
C LYS A 75 8.59 0.57 3.13
N GLU A 76 8.71 0.20 4.40
CA GLU A 76 9.85 -0.62 4.88
C GLU A 76 9.96 -1.95 4.12
N CYS A 77 8.81 -2.56 3.78
CA CYS A 77 8.77 -3.79 2.99
C CYS A 77 9.25 -3.57 1.54
N PHE A 78 8.80 -2.51 0.87
CA PHE A 78 9.22 -2.20 -0.50
C PHE A 78 10.69 -1.78 -0.60
N GLU A 79 11.23 -1.15 0.43
CA GLU A 79 12.65 -0.76 0.52
C GLU A 79 13.57 -1.94 0.91
N GLY A 80 13.00 -3.12 1.21
CA GLY A 80 13.74 -4.31 1.63
C GLY A 80 14.32 -4.21 3.04
N GLN A 81 13.85 -3.25 3.85
CA GLN A 81 14.21 -3.10 5.26
C GLN A 81 13.47 -4.10 6.15
N ARG A 82 12.29 -4.54 5.68
CA ARG A 82 11.42 -5.50 6.36
C ARG A 82 10.92 -6.57 5.39
N LEU A 83 10.74 -7.80 5.87
CA LEU A 83 10.05 -8.84 5.13
C LEU A 83 8.56 -8.80 5.49
N TYR A 84 7.69 -8.72 4.48
CA TYR A 84 6.25 -8.67 4.71
C TYR A 84 5.75 -9.89 5.49
N ASN A 85 5.05 -9.63 6.59
CA ASN A 85 4.33 -10.63 7.36
C ASN A 85 3.09 -10.02 8.01
N ILE A 86 1.93 -10.65 7.83
CA ILE A 86 0.66 -10.09 8.33
C ILE A 86 0.60 -9.95 9.86
N ASN A 87 1.22 -10.87 10.61
CA ASN A 87 1.22 -10.81 12.07
C ASN A 87 2.13 -9.68 12.56
N ASP A 88 3.33 -9.57 11.98
CA ASP A 88 4.28 -8.48 12.28
C ASP A 88 3.70 -7.11 11.89
N LYS A 89 2.96 -7.01 10.77
CA LYS A 89 2.22 -5.81 10.39
C LYS A 89 1.21 -5.41 11.48
N ASN A 90 0.39 -6.36 11.93
CA ASN A 90 -0.62 -6.10 12.95
C ASN A 90 0.01 -5.69 14.28
N GLU A 91 1.12 -6.32 14.69
CA GLU A 91 1.88 -5.91 15.88
C GLU A 91 2.46 -4.49 15.72
N PHE A 92 3.04 -4.18 14.56
CA PHE A 92 3.60 -2.85 14.25
C PHE A 92 2.55 -1.73 14.34
N ILE A 93 1.32 -2.00 13.90
CA ILE A 93 0.20 -1.06 13.99
C ILE A 93 -0.25 -0.89 15.45
N LEU A 94 -0.27 -1.96 16.24
CA LEU A 94 -0.81 -1.99 17.61
C LEU A 94 0.16 -1.51 18.70
N ASP A 95 1.47 -1.48 18.46
CA ASP A 95 2.51 -1.02 19.42
C ASP A 95 2.50 0.51 19.65
N CYS A 96 1.35 1.07 20.02
CA CYS A 96 1.16 2.47 20.42
C CYS A 96 0.91 2.62 21.93
#